data_AF-A0A7X9DK65-F1
#
_entry.id   AF-A0A7X9DK65-F1
#
_cell.length_a   1.000
_cell.length_b   1.000
_cell.length_c   1.000
_cell.angle_alpha   90.00
_cell.angle_beta   90.00
_cell.angle_gamma   90.00
#
_symmetry.space_group_name_H-M   'P 1'
#
loop_
_entity.id
_entity.type
_entity.pdbx_description
1 polymer ?
#
loop_
_entity_poly.entity_id
_entity_poly.type
_entity_poly.pdbx_seq_one_letter_code
_entity_poly.pdbx_strand_id
1 'polypeptide(L)'
;MPNSLLPDNTEKITSLAAPKKMAIGWFSFTCCEDSTILFTELLNDHYDEWTKLVEFRHVKALKTNNTLEGLDVAFVEGAISSESQEKEVKEIRANAKYVVAIGACACTGLPSASRNEFTSENISQRIQWYFDNFDYSKNVRKLSDVITVDDKVEGCPMGVVAFIELLKKYLKIYNLI
;
A
#
# COMPACT_ATOMS: atom_id res chain seq x y z
N MET A 1 51.17 -0.44 43.75
CA MET A 1 51.59 0.02 42.40
C MET A 1 52.36 -1.11 41.72
N PRO A 2 52.32 -1.30 40.38
CA PRO A 2 51.43 -0.77 39.36
C PRO A 2 50.69 -1.88 38.56
N ASN A 3 49.89 -1.36 37.63
CA ASN A 3 48.95 -1.94 36.69
C ASN A 3 49.68 -2.52 35.45
N SER A 4 49.19 -3.63 34.87
CA SER A 4 49.40 -3.93 33.45
C SER A 4 48.17 -4.63 32.86
N LEU A 5 47.28 -3.79 32.35
CA LEU A 5 46.17 -4.15 31.48
C LEU A 5 46.71 -4.73 30.16
N LEU A 6 46.34 -5.96 29.84
CA LEU A 6 46.27 -6.42 28.45
C LEU A 6 44.80 -6.30 28.03
N PRO A 7 44.47 -5.62 26.93
CA PRO A 7 43.10 -5.59 26.44
C PRO A 7 42.74 -6.94 25.84
N ASP A 8 41.65 -7.50 26.35
CA ASP A 8 40.93 -8.66 25.83
C ASP A 8 40.37 -8.31 24.45
N ASN A 9 41.06 -8.79 23.41
CA ASN A 9 40.68 -8.57 22.03
C ASN A 9 39.76 -9.72 21.55
N THR A 10 38.60 -9.83 22.19
CA THR A 10 37.47 -10.60 21.65
C THR A 10 36.58 -9.64 20.88
N GLU A 11 37.00 -9.35 19.65
CA GLU A 11 36.20 -8.66 18.65
C GLU A 11 34.83 -9.32 18.54
N LYS A 12 33.80 -8.55 18.86
CA LYS A 12 32.40 -8.88 18.61
C LYS A 12 32.27 -9.21 17.13
N ILE A 13 31.99 -10.48 16.84
CA ILE A 13 31.35 -10.91 15.60
C ILE A 13 30.02 -10.16 15.56
N THR A 14 30.03 -9.02 14.89
CA THR A 14 28.82 -8.31 14.52
C THR A 14 28.03 -9.29 13.67
N SER A 15 26.86 -9.68 14.20
CA SER A 15 25.89 -10.47 13.46
C SER A 15 25.75 -9.85 12.08
N LEU A 16 26.08 -10.59 11.03
CA LEU A 16 25.75 -10.21 9.65
C LEU A 16 24.24 -9.99 9.60
N ALA A 17 23.81 -8.74 9.71
CA ALA A 17 22.40 -8.38 9.57
C ALA A 17 21.97 -8.88 8.20
N ALA A 18 20.86 -9.63 8.16
CA ALA A 18 20.28 -10.08 6.91
C ALA A 18 20.16 -8.86 5.96
N PRO A 19 20.47 -9.01 4.67
CA PRO A 19 20.40 -7.90 3.72
C PRO A 19 19.03 -7.24 3.83
N LYS A 20 19.04 -5.91 3.96
CA LYS A 20 17.83 -5.13 4.26
C LYS A 20 16.86 -5.23 3.08
N LYS A 21 15.77 -5.98 3.26
CA LYS A 21 14.67 -6.04 2.29
C LYS A 21 13.93 -4.71 2.23
N MET A 22 13.30 -4.43 1.10
CA MET A 22 12.38 -3.31 0.95
C MET A 22 11.06 -3.67 1.66
N ALA A 23 10.67 -2.89 2.66
CA ALA A 23 9.45 -3.15 3.42
C ALA A 23 8.21 -2.58 2.72
N ILE A 24 7.22 -3.42 2.41
CA ILE A 24 6.03 -2.97 1.68
C ILE A 24 4.73 -3.20 2.46
N GLY A 25 3.74 -2.38 2.10
CA GLY A 25 2.33 -2.56 2.47
C GLY A 25 1.45 -2.55 1.22
N TRP A 26 0.38 -3.34 1.24
CA TRP A 26 -0.66 -3.42 0.22
C TRP A 26 -2.02 -3.20 0.90
N PHE A 27 -2.73 -2.18 0.46
CA PHE A 27 -3.96 -1.69 1.09
C PHE A 27 -5.08 -1.63 0.06
N SER A 28 -6.29 -1.98 0.50
CA SER A 28 -7.50 -1.99 -0.32
C SER A 28 -8.56 -1.12 0.33
N PHE A 29 -9.15 -0.22 -0.45
CA PHE A 29 -10.25 0.67 -0.06
C PHE A 29 -11.47 0.41 -0.98
N THR A 30 -12.21 1.45 -1.36
CA THR A 30 -13.47 1.30 -2.11
C THR A 30 -13.21 0.91 -3.56
N CYS A 31 -13.23 -0.39 -3.84
CA CYS A 31 -13.02 -1.03 -5.14
C CYS A 31 -13.51 -2.50 -5.14
N CYS A 32 -13.15 -3.26 -6.17
CA CYS A 32 -13.46 -4.69 -6.31
C CYS A 32 -12.26 -5.63 -6.02
N GLU A 33 -11.15 -5.09 -5.53
CA GLU A 33 -9.91 -5.84 -5.19
C GLU A 33 -9.30 -6.61 -6.38
N ASP A 34 -9.56 -6.15 -7.60
CA ASP A 34 -9.12 -6.82 -8.82
C ASP A 34 -7.59 -6.81 -8.96
N SER A 35 -6.95 -5.72 -8.51
CA SER A 35 -5.51 -5.54 -8.59
C SER A 35 -4.80 -6.29 -7.47
N THR A 36 -5.46 -6.43 -6.31
CA THR A 36 -5.04 -7.32 -5.23
C THR A 36 -5.00 -8.77 -5.69
N ILE A 37 -6.02 -9.24 -6.42
CA ILE A 37 -6.04 -10.58 -7.01
C ILE A 37 -4.87 -10.77 -8.00
N LEU A 38 -4.65 -9.80 -8.91
CA LEU A 38 -3.51 -9.88 -9.83
C LEU A 38 -2.16 -9.88 -9.11
N PHE A 39 -2.00 -9.08 -8.07
CA PHE A 39 -0.79 -9.09 -7.24
C PHE A 39 -0.58 -10.47 -6.62
N THR A 40 -1.63 -11.11 -6.08
CA THR A 40 -1.51 -12.46 -5.52
C THR A 40 -1.23 -13.52 -6.57
N GLU A 41 -1.79 -13.40 -7.78
CA GLU A 41 -1.52 -14.31 -8.89
C GLU A 41 -0.05 -14.23 -9.32
N LEU A 42 0.54 -13.04 -9.37
CA LEU A 42 1.96 -12.86 -9.68
C LEU A 42 2.89 -13.55 -8.68
N LEU A 43 2.44 -13.78 -7.44
CA LEU A 43 3.23 -14.52 -6.47
C LEU A 43 3.39 -15.99 -6.86
N ASN A 44 2.50 -16.58 -7.65
CA ASN A 44 2.67 -17.96 -8.13
C ASN A 44 4.01 -18.13 -8.89
N ASP A 45 4.41 -17.12 -9.66
CA ASP A 45 5.65 -17.13 -10.44
C ASP A 45 6.83 -16.45 -9.73
N HIS A 46 6.58 -15.46 -8.87
CA HIS A 46 7.61 -14.58 -8.33
C HIS A 46 7.86 -14.69 -6.82
N TYR A 47 7.11 -15.51 -6.08
CA TYR A 47 7.20 -15.55 -4.61
C TYR A 47 8.61 -15.82 -4.09
N ASP A 48 9.32 -16.81 -4.63
CA ASP A 48 10.67 -17.19 -4.18
C ASP A 48 11.74 -16.12 -4.43
N GLU A 49 11.54 -15.30 -5.46
CA GLU A 49 12.42 -14.17 -5.76
C GLU A 49 12.06 -12.98 -4.88
N TRP A 50 10.79 -12.57 -4.88
CA TRP A 50 10.35 -11.37 -4.18
C TRP A 50 10.49 -11.49 -2.68
N THR A 51 10.26 -12.67 -2.08
CA THR A 51 10.47 -12.85 -0.64
C THR A 51 11.92 -12.67 -0.20
N LYS A 52 12.90 -12.76 -1.11
CA LYS A 52 14.32 -12.46 -0.80
C LYS A 52 14.62 -10.96 -0.81
N LEU A 53 13.85 -10.18 -1.57
CA LEU A 53 14.07 -8.76 -1.80
C LEU A 53 13.08 -7.86 -1.02
N VAL A 54 11.88 -8.37 -0.73
CA VAL A 54 10.73 -7.65 -0.20
C VAL A 54 10.31 -8.24 1.14
N GLU A 55 10.02 -7.37 2.09
CA GLU A 55 9.39 -7.71 3.37
C GLU A 55 7.91 -7.29 3.34
N PHE A 56 6.99 -8.26 3.36
CA PHE A 56 5.55 -8.01 3.40
C PHE A 56 5.09 -7.66 4.84
N ARG A 57 5.06 -6.37 5.17
CA ARG A 57 4.67 -5.89 6.51
C ARG A 57 3.16 -5.80 6.69
N HIS A 58 2.47 -5.28 5.68
CA HIS A 58 1.01 -5.16 5.68
C HIS A 58 0.43 -5.72 4.38
N VAL A 59 -0.05 -6.95 4.37
CA VAL A 59 -0.75 -7.51 3.20
C VAL A 59 -1.83 -8.45 3.73
N LYS A 60 -3.05 -7.93 3.92
CA LYS A 60 -4.16 -8.68 4.52
C LYS A 60 -4.54 -9.93 3.72
N ALA A 61 -4.30 -9.92 2.39
CA ALA A 61 -4.53 -11.08 1.52
C ALA A 61 -3.57 -12.26 1.81
N LEU A 62 -2.40 -12.01 2.42
CA LEU A 62 -1.37 -13.04 2.65
C LEU A 62 -1.20 -13.42 4.13
N LYS A 63 -1.53 -12.53 5.06
CA LYS A 63 -1.24 -12.73 6.49
C LYS A 63 -2.18 -11.96 7.41
N THR A 64 -2.38 -12.47 8.62
CA THR A 64 -3.18 -11.84 9.68
C THR A 64 -2.41 -10.78 10.47
N ASN A 65 -1.14 -11.05 10.82
CA ASN A 65 -0.33 -10.13 11.61
C ASN A 65 0.29 -9.05 10.71
N ASN A 66 -0.26 -7.84 10.76
CA ASN A 66 0.13 -6.73 9.91
C ASN A 66 0.55 -5.52 10.75
N THR A 67 1.55 -4.77 10.27
CA THR A 67 2.00 -3.51 10.89
C THR A 67 2.08 -2.40 9.85
N LEU A 68 1.74 -1.18 10.25
CA LEU A 68 1.95 0.02 9.43
C LEU A 68 3.37 0.57 9.59
N GLU A 69 4.15 0.11 10.56
CA GLU A 69 5.42 0.75 10.90
C GLU A 69 6.52 0.51 9.87
N GLY A 70 7.22 1.60 9.52
CA GLY A 70 8.45 1.57 8.73
C GLY A 70 8.27 1.05 7.30
N LEU A 71 7.19 1.43 6.63
CA LEU A 71 6.96 1.07 5.23
C LEU A 71 7.88 1.89 4.33
N ASP A 72 8.58 1.20 3.44
CA ASP A 72 9.34 1.81 2.36
C ASP A 72 8.38 2.20 1.21
N VAL A 73 7.50 1.29 0.80
CA VAL A 73 6.50 1.55 -0.24
C VAL A 73 5.12 1.03 0.20
N ALA A 74 4.11 1.88 0.14
CA ALA A 74 2.71 1.52 0.33
C ALA A 74 1.98 1.54 -1.01
N PHE A 75 1.51 0.37 -1.45
CA PHE A 75 0.64 0.21 -2.60
C PHE A 75 -0.81 0.30 -2.14
N VAL A 76 -1.58 1.24 -2.70
CA VAL A 76 -2.94 1.55 -2.26
C VAL A 76 -3.90 1.41 -3.44
N GLU A 77 -4.75 0.40 -3.39
CA GLU A 77 -5.87 0.19 -4.31
C GLU A 77 -7.14 0.81 -3.74
N GLY A 78 -8.00 1.31 -4.63
CA GLY A 78 -9.34 1.79 -4.27
C GLY A 78 -9.47 3.28 -4.03
N ALA A 79 -10.72 3.75 -4.13
CA ALA A 79 -11.08 5.13 -3.89
C ALA A 79 -11.47 5.34 -2.41
N ILE A 80 -11.47 6.59 -1.96
CA ILE A 80 -11.80 6.96 -0.57
C ILE A 80 -13.25 7.43 -0.52
N SER A 81 -14.10 6.68 0.19
CA SER A 81 -15.55 6.91 0.21
C SER A 81 -16.12 7.29 1.58
N SER A 82 -15.28 7.36 2.61
CA SER A 82 -15.68 7.67 3.99
C SER A 82 -14.64 8.50 4.73
N GLU A 83 -15.03 9.07 5.88
CA GLU A 83 -14.11 9.81 6.75
C GLU A 83 -13.14 8.86 7.47
N SER A 84 -13.61 7.67 7.87
CA SER A 84 -12.74 6.62 8.43
C SER A 84 -11.65 6.18 7.47
N GLN A 85 -11.97 5.97 6.18
CA GLN A 85 -10.99 5.62 5.15
C GLN A 85 -10.01 6.77 4.91
N GLU A 86 -10.48 8.03 4.92
CA GLU A 86 -9.59 9.20 4.81
C GLU A 86 -8.58 9.24 5.97
N LYS A 87 -9.03 8.93 7.20
CA LYS A 87 -8.13 8.86 8.35
C LYS A 87 -7.11 7.74 8.19
N GLU A 88 -7.55 6.54 7.84
CA GLU A 88 -6.67 5.37 7.63
C GLU A 88 -5.63 5.63 6.55
N VAL A 89 -6.02 6.22 5.41
CA VAL A 89 -5.08 6.46 4.31
C VAL A 89 -4.06 7.56 4.64
N LYS A 90 -4.44 8.54 5.47
CA LYS A 90 -3.50 9.53 6.03
C LYS A 90 -2.51 8.89 7.00
N GLU A 91 -2.94 7.93 7.81
CA GLU A 91 -2.04 7.16 8.68
C GLU A 91 -1.06 6.31 7.85
N ILE A 92 -1.52 5.66 6.78
CA ILE A 92 -0.65 4.94 5.83
C ILE A 92 0.39 5.88 5.24
N ARG A 93 -0.03 7.04 4.73
CA ARG A 93 0.86 8.06 4.17
C ARG A 93 1.92 8.53 5.16
N ALA A 94 1.56 8.70 6.43
CA ALA A 94 2.48 9.12 7.48
C ALA A 94 3.55 8.06 7.81
N ASN A 95 3.25 6.78 7.58
CA ASN A 95 4.15 5.66 7.89
C ASN A 95 4.90 5.11 6.67
N ALA A 96 4.61 5.60 5.47
CA ALA A 96 5.24 5.16 4.23
C ALA A 96 6.14 6.25 3.62
N LYS A 97 7.34 5.87 3.18
CA LYS A 97 8.21 6.79 2.43
C LYS A 97 7.66 7.08 1.05
N TYR A 98 7.13 6.08 0.37
CA TYR A 98 6.45 6.22 -0.91
C TYR A 98 5.04 5.63 -0.86
N VAL A 99 4.08 6.31 -1.49
CA VAL A 99 2.72 5.83 -1.72
C VAL A 99 2.45 5.74 -3.22
N VAL A 100 2.01 4.58 -3.66
CA VAL A 100 1.68 4.27 -5.04
C VAL A 100 0.17 4.04 -5.15
N ALA A 101 -0.50 4.80 -6.02
CA ALA A 101 -1.90 4.52 -6.36
C ALA A 101 -1.97 3.31 -7.32
N ILE A 102 -2.77 2.31 -6.97
CA ILE A 102 -2.96 1.10 -7.76
C ILE A 102 -4.39 1.03 -8.31
N GLY A 103 -4.48 0.86 -9.63
CA GLY A 103 -5.74 0.64 -10.32
C GLY A 103 -6.58 1.92 -10.51
N ALA A 104 -7.60 1.83 -11.35
CA ALA A 104 -8.41 2.96 -11.79
C ALA A 104 -9.13 3.64 -10.63
N CYS A 105 -9.59 2.87 -9.64
CA CYS A 105 -10.27 3.42 -8.46
C CYS A 105 -9.35 4.37 -7.67
N ALA A 106 -8.11 3.99 -7.40
CA ALA A 106 -7.17 4.86 -6.68
C ALA A 106 -6.67 6.02 -7.55
N CYS A 107 -6.37 5.74 -8.83
CA CYS A 107 -5.76 6.70 -9.75
C CYS A 107 -6.73 7.78 -10.24
N THR A 108 -7.97 7.39 -10.54
CA THR A 108 -8.98 8.25 -11.21
C THR A 108 -10.27 8.41 -10.40
N GLY A 109 -10.48 7.57 -9.38
CA GLY A 109 -11.74 7.52 -8.62
C GLY A 109 -12.77 6.57 -9.23
N LEU A 110 -12.68 6.25 -10.52
CA LEU A 110 -13.68 5.45 -11.23
C LEU A 110 -13.42 3.94 -11.15
N PRO A 111 -14.47 3.10 -11.19
CA PRO A 111 -15.89 3.46 -11.24
C PRO A 111 -16.51 3.83 -9.89
N SER A 112 -15.80 3.68 -8.76
CA SER A 112 -16.36 3.93 -7.42
C SER A 112 -16.94 5.33 -7.25
N ALA A 113 -16.32 6.34 -7.85
CA ALA A 113 -16.74 7.73 -7.80
C ALA A 113 -17.90 8.09 -8.74
N SER A 114 -18.38 7.17 -9.58
CA SER A 114 -19.56 7.40 -10.43
C SER A 114 -20.80 7.79 -9.61
N ARG A 115 -20.87 7.39 -8.32
CA ARG A 115 -21.97 7.81 -7.43
C ARG A 115 -21.98 9.31 -7.12
N ASN A 116 -20.91 10.04 -7.38
CA ASN A 116 -20.85 11.49 -7.18
C ASN A 116 -21.76 12.25 -8.16
N GLU A 117 -22.08 11.64 -9.30
CA GLU A 117 -22.98 12.21 -10.31
C GLU A 117 -24.46 12.02 -9.97
N PHE A 118 -24.77 11.33 -8.87
CA PHE A 118 -26.15 11.15 -8.42
C PHE A 118 -26.68 12.46 -7.84
N THR A 119 -27.58 13.11 -8.56
CA THR A 119 -28.32 14.29 -8.07
C THR A 119 -29.41 13.88 -7.07
N SER A 120 -29.86 14.82 -6.24
CA SER A 120 -30.90 14.56 -5.22
C SER A 120 -32.20 13.98 -5.78
N GLU A 121 -32.54 14.30 -7.04
CA GLU A 121 -33.71 13.74 -7.73
C GLU A 121 -33.54 12.24 -8.08
N ASN A 122 -32.30 11.78 -8.22
CA ASN A 122 -31.94 10.41 -8.56
C ASN A 122 -31.61 9.55 -7.31
N ILE A 123 -31.54 10.15 -6.13
CA ILE A 123 -31.29 9.44 -4.87
C ILE A 123 -32.62 8.88 -4.38
N SER A 124 -32.84 7.58 -4.60
CA SER A 124 -33.98 6.88 -4.00
C SER A 124 -33.91 6.90 -2.47
N GLN A 125 -35.06 6.76 -1.80
CA GLN A 125 -35.12 6.59 -0.33
C GLN A 125 -34.21 5.47 0.17
N ARG A 126 -34.02 4.42 -0.63
CA ARG A 126 -33.10 3.32 -0.32
C ARG A 126 -31.64 3.75 -0.30
N ILE A 127 -31.20 4.59 -1.24
CA ILE A 127 -29.84 5.14 -1.26
C ILE A 127 -29.64 6.09 -0.07
N GLN A 128 -30.63 6.93 0.23
CA GLN A 128 -30.58 7.82 1.38
C GLN A 128 -30.40 7.06 2.69
N TRP A 129 -31.11 5.94 2.86
CA TRP A 129 -30.95 5.09 4.04
C TRP A 129 -29.50 4.62 4.25
N TYR A 130 -28.75 4.31 3.17
CA TYR A 130 -27.34 3.96 3.31
C TYR A 130 -26.48 5.14 3.78
N PHE A 131 -26.70 6.35 3.27
CA PHE A 131 -25.98 7.53 3.73
C PHE A 131 -26.28 7.86 5.21
N ASP A 132 -27.50 7.61 5.66
CA ASP A 132 -27.90 7.92 7.04
C ASP A 132 -27.40 6.88 8.06
N ASN A 133 -27.07 5.66 7.62
CA ASN A 133 -26.76 4.53 8.50
C ASN A 133 -25.32 4.02 8.41
N PHE A 134 -24.54 4.44 7.40
CA PHE A 134 -23.14 4.06 7.23
C PHE A 134 -22.26 5.30 7.15
N ASP A 135 -20.98 5.13 7.47
CA ASP A 135 -19.97 6.16 7.29
C ASP A 135 -19.64 6.31 5.79
N TYR A 136 -20.53 6.95 5.03
CA TYR A 136 -20.27 7.34 3.65
C TYR A 136 -20.15 8.86 3.57
N SER A 137 -19.00 9.32 3.08
CA SER A 137 -18.83 10.72 2.70
C SER A 137 -19.77 11.05 1.54
N LYS A 138 -20.15 12.33 1.44
CA LYS A 138 -20.96 12.81 0.31
C LYS A 138 -20.34 12.43 -1.03
N ASN A 139 -19.04 12.66 -1.20
CA ASN A 139 -18.30 12.34 -2.41
C ASN A 139 -17.25 11.26 -2.16
N VAL A 140 -17.10 10.36 -3.13
CA VAL A 140 -15.92 9.48 -3.26
C VAL A 140 -14.80 10.25 -3.94
N ARG A 141 -13.59 10.13 -3.43
CA ARG A 141 -12.40 10.82 -3.98
C ARG A 141 -11.37 9.82 -4.45
N LYS A 142 -10.64 10.17 -5.52
CA LYS A 142 -9.41 9.45 -5.88
C LYS A 142 -8.35 9.69 -4.81
N LEU A 143 -7.34 8.82 -4.75
CA LEU A 143 -6.35 8.83 -3.68
C LEU A 143 -5.58 10.17 -3.59
N SER A 144 -5.25 10.74 -4.76
CA SER A 144 -4.50 12.01 -4.88
C SER A 144 -5.27 13.25 -4.43
N ASP A 145 -6.58 13.17 -4.25
CA ASP A 145 -7.38 14.27 -3.68
C ASP A 145 -7.36 14.25 -2.13
N VAL A 146 -6.83 13.18 -1.52
CA VAL A 146 -6.84 12.96 -0.06
C VAL A 146 -5.44 13.00 0.54
N ILE A 147 -4.45 12.44 -0.17
CA ILE A 147 -3.03 12.41 0.25
C ILE A 147 -2.10 12.61 -0.94
N THR A 148 -0.84 12.98 -0.67
CA THR A 148 0.22 13.01 -1.70
C THR A 148 0.56 11.59 -2.17
N VAL A 149 0.50 11.38 -3.48
CA VAL A 149 0.83 10.14 -4.18
C VAL A 149 2.14 10.35 -4.96
N ASP A 150 3.08 9.41 -4.84
CA ASP A 150 4.41 9.50 -5.45
C ASP A 150 4.49 8.87 -6.85
N ASP A 151 3.71 7.81 -7.08
CA ASP A 151 3.62 7.09 -8.36
C ASP A 151 2.23 6.46 -8.53
N LYS A 152 1.96 5.97 -9.73
CA LYS A 152 0.70 5.28 -10.04
C LYS A 152 0.88 4.12 -11.01
N VAL A 153 0.06 3.09 -10.84
CA VAL A 153 -0.14 2.02 -11.83
C VAL A 153 -1.60 2.06 -12.28
N GLU A 154 -1.83 2.49 -13.52
CA GLU A 154 -3.16 2.60 -14.10
C GLU A 154 -3.67 1.24 -14.62
N GLY A 155 -4.99 1.13 -14.82
CA GLY A 155 -5.70 -0.07 -15.28
C GLY A 155 -6.87 -0.46 -14.36
N CYS A 156 -7.83 -1.24 -14.84
CA CYS A 156 -8.88 -1.84 -14.00
C CYS A 156 -9.11 -3.31 -14.43
N PRO A 157 -8.35 -4.29 -13.89
CA PRO A 157 -7.31 -4.16 -12.87
C PRO A 157 -6.02 -3.50 -13.36
N MET A 158 -5.09 -3.21 -12.44
CA MET A 158 -3.79 -2.60 -12.74
C MET A 158 -3.05 -3.30 -13.89
N GLY A 159 -2.32 -2.53 -14.69
CA GLY A 159 -1.45 -3.08 -15.73
C GLY A 159 -0.26 -3.86 -15.14
N VAL A 160 -0.25 -5.18 -15.29
CA VAL A 160 0.77 -6.09 -14.74
C VAL A 160 2.20 -5.69 -15.14
N VAL A 161 2.43 -5.43 -16.42
CA VAL A 161 3.77 -5.03 -16.91
C VAL A 161 4.22 -3.72 -16.26
N ALA A 162 3.31 -2.75 -16.14
CA ALA A 162 3.61 -1.48 -15.48
C ALA A 162 3.89 -1.66 -13.98
N PHE A 163 3.15 -2.53 -13.30
CA PHE A 163 3.40 -2.87 -11.89
C PHE A 163 4.79 -3.51 -11.70
N ILE A 164 5.18 -4.47 -12.55
CA ILE A 164 6.49 -5.12 -12.46
C ILE A 164 7.63 -4.12 -12.68
N GLU A 165 7.52 -3.24 -13.68
CA GLU A 165 8.53 -2.20 -13.92
C GLU A 165 8.61 -1.18 -12.78
N LEU A 166 7.47 -0.83 -12.18
CA LEU A 166 7.43 0.02 -11.00
C LEU A 166 8.08 -0.66 -9.79
N LEU A 167 7.80 -1.94 -9.54
CA LEU A 167 8.42 -2.69 -8.45
C LEU A 167 9.95 -2.74 -8.64
N LYS A 168 10.42 -3.03 -9.86
CA LYS A 168 11.85 -2.98 -10.20
C LYS A 168 12.47 -1.60 -9.97
N LYS A 169 11.75 -0.52 -10.32
CA LYS A 169 12.20 0.87 -10.04
C LYS A 169 12.47 1.05 -8.55
N TYR A 170 11.55 0.65 -7.68
CA TYR A 170 11.75 0.78 -6.23
C TYR A 170 12.85 -0.15 -5.71
N LEU A 171 12.94 -1.40 -6.19
CA LEU A 171 14.03 -2.30 -5.82
C LEU A 171 15.42 -1.71 -6.14
N LYS A 172 15.56 -1.01 -7.27
CA LYS A 172 16.79 -0.27 -7.62
C LYS A 172 17.06 0.92 -6.69
N ILE A 173 16.03 1.69 -6.33
CA ILE A 173 16.17 2.80 -5.35
C ILE A 173 16.73 2.28 -4.02
N TYR A 174 16.38 1.05 -3.65
CA TYR A 174 16.86 0.37 -2.45
C TYR A 174 18.14 -0.46 -2.64
N ASN A 175 18.76 -0.43 -3.83
CA ASN A 175 19.96 -1.18 -4.21
C ASN A 175 19.85 -2.70 -4.00
N LEU A 176 18.70 -3.27 -4.34
CA LEU A 176 18.41 -4.71 -4.18
C LEU A 176 18.58 -5.51 -5.48
N ILE A 177 18.61 -4.81 -6.61
CA ILE A 177 18.85 -5.33 -7.98
C ILE A 177 19.61 -4.31 -8.80
#